data_AF-A0A3B7LXU4-F1
#
_entry.id   AF-A0A3B7LXU4-F1
#
_cell.length_a   1.000
_cell.length_b   1.000
_cell.length_c   1.000
_cell.angle_alpha   90.00
_cell.angle_beta   90.00
_cell.angle_gamma   90.00
#
_symmetry.space_group_name_H-M   'P 1'
#
loop_
_entity.id
_entity.type
_entity.pdbx_description
1 polymer ?
#
loop_
_entity_poly.entity_id
_entity_poly.type
_entity_poly.pdbx_seq_one_letter_code
_entity_poly.pdbx_strand_id
1 'polypeptide(L)'
;MKIHSIALIIGMIFASAGVYAEEKSQFSTIEDAHKYIIEKQKRYDLNGFIGNGNATIVEFYSQGCLTKYLQIGNSISYSGHKIDLRQEVVIDWSKVPGLEKGYINDSTSGLRLFSVNNAFYTQYVRLVRGWDAQKNGDFVIFSFNSDLDNKSVLKTIDAFNFIQSQCSKKA
;
A
#
# COMPACT_ATOMS: atom_id res chain seq x y z
N MET A 1 70.01 8.16 -29.38
CA MET A 1 69.04 8.64 -28.35
C MET A 1 68.15 7.45 -28.02
N LYS A 2 68.41 6.74 -26.93
CA LYS A 2 67.90 6.94 -25.55
C LYS A 2 66.39 6.58 -25.38
N ILE A 3 66.16 5.40 -24.77
CA ILE A 3 65.29 5.05 -23.61
C ILE A 3 63.83 5.62 -23.63
N HIS A 4 62.70 4.90 -23.41
CA HIS A 4 62.33 4.03 -22.28
C HIS A 4 61.08 3.17 -22.58
N SER A 5 61.04 1.99 -21.93
CA SER A 5 59.87 1.25 -21.46
C SER A 5 58.81 2.14 -20.79
N ILE A 6 57.55 1.67 -20.66
CA ILE A 6 56.79 1.60 -19.37
C ILE A 6 55.28 1.33 -19.61
N ALA A 7 54.84 0.27 -18.93
CA ALA A 7 53.56 0.04 -18.24
C ALA A 7 52.20 0.06 -18.97
N LEU A 8 51.63 -1.14 -19.10
CA LEU A 8 50.64 -1.66 -18.12
C LEU A 8 49.74 -0.59 -17.47
N ILE A 9 48.56 -0.35 -18.05
CA ILE A 9 47.41 0.14 -17.29
C ILE A 9 46.36 -0.96 -17.29
N ILE A 10 46.36 -1.67 -16.16
CA ILE A 10 45.22 -2.35 -15.58
C ILE A 10 44.09 -1.33 -15.49
N GLY A 11 43.16 -1.38 -16.44
CA GLY A 11 41.93 -0.58 -16.45
C GLY A 11 40.77 -1.44 -16.00
N MET A 12 40.71 -1.68 -14.69
CA MET A 12 39.57 -2.14 -13.88
C MET A 12 38.36 -2.67 -14.66
N ILE A 13 38.18 -3.99 -14.60
CA ILE A 13 36.85 -4.59 -14.58
C ILE A 13 36.17 -3.98 -13.36
N PHE A 14 35.39 -2.91 -13.55
CA PHE A 14 34.36 -2.56 -12.60
C PHE A 14 33.32 -3.66 -12.71
N ALA A 15 33.56 -4.76 -11.98
CA ALA A 15 32.47 -5.45 -11.36
C ALA A 15 31.81 -4.39 -10.48
N SER A 16 30.79 -3.72 -11.01
CA SER A 16 29.76 -3.19 -10.15
C SER A 16 29.19 -4.43 -9.47
N ALA A 17 29.79 -4.76 -8.32
CA ALA A 17 29.02 -5.33 -7.25
C ALA A 17 27.84 -4.38 -7.12
N GLY A 18 26.72 -4.75 -7.74
CA GLY A 18 25.42 -4.26 -7.34
C GLY A 18 25.30 -4.72 -5.91
N VAL A 19 25.88 -3.92 -5.01
CA VAL A 19 25.48 -3.88 -3.62
C VAL A 19 24.03 -3.46 -3.74
N TYR A 20 23.16 -4.47 -3.88
CA TYR A 20 21.81 -4.40 -3.38
C TYR A 20 22.01 -4.05 -1.91
N ALA A 21 22.17 -2.75 -1.64
CA ALA A 21 21.82 -2.22 -0.36
C ALA A 21 20.33 -2.54 -0.28
N GLU A 22 20.01 -3.68 0.34
CA GLU A 22 18.72 -3.84 0.98
C GLU A 22 18.56 -2.55 1.78
N GLU A 23 17.71 -1.65 1.29
CA GLU A 23 17.23 -0.54 2.09
C GLU A 23 16.72 -1.20 3.36
N LYS A 24 17.50 -1.05 4.42
CA LYS A 24 17.22 -1.69 5.68
C LYS A 24 15.88 -1.11 6.12
N SER A 25 14.84 -1.95 6.10
CA SER A 25 13.49 -1.49 6.44
C SER A 25 13.54 -0.77 7.77
N GLN A 26 12.81 0.34 7.87
CA GLN A 26 12.83 1.16 9.09
C GLN A 26 12.15 0.46 10.27
N PHE A 27 11.46 -0.66 10.00
CA PHE A 27 10.78 -1.47 10.98
C PHE A 27 11.62 -2.71 11.33
N SER A 28 11.74 -2.99 12.62
CA SER A 28 12.46 -4.15 13.14
C SER A 28 11.55 -5.33 13.48
N THR A 29 10.27 -5.08 13.76
CA THR A 29 9.29 -6.10 14.14
C THR A 29 7.96 -5.88 13.42
N ILE A 30 7.17 -6.95 13.28
CA ILE A 30 5.88 -6.87 12.59
C ILE A 30 4.88 -6.08 13.44
N GLU A 31 4.99 -6.18 14.76
CA GLU A 31 4.21 -5.44 15.74
C GLU A 31 4.43 -3.93 15.62
N ASP A 32 5.67 -3.48 15.45
CA ASP A 32 6.00 -2.06 15.27
C ASP A 32 5.39 -1.50 13.98
N ALA A 33 5.46 -2.26 12.89
CA ALA A 33 4.88 -1.88 11.60
C ALA A 33 3.34 -1.78 11.68
N HIS A 34 2.68 -2.76 12.33
CA HIS A 34 1.23 -2.73 12.55
C HIS A 34 0.82 -1.53 13.41
N LYS A 35 1.53 -1.29 14.51
CA LYS A 35 1.28 -0.15 15.39
C LYS A 35 1.36 1.17 14.63
N TYR A 36 2.37 1.31 13.77
CA TYR A 36 2.55 2.49 12.93
C TYR A 36 1.37 2.70 11.96
N ILE A 37 0.94 1.67 11.22
CA ILE A 37 -0.19 1.78 10.29
C ILE A 37 -1.49 2.14 11.03
N ILE A 38 -1.76 1.51 12.18
CA ILE A 38 -2.95 1.81 12.98
C ILE A 38 -2.95 3.27 13.44
N GLU A 39 -1.80 3.79 13.88
CA GLU A 39 -1.66 5.19 14.26
C GLU A 39 -1.93 6.13 13.07
N LYS A 40 -1.42 5.78 11.89
CA LYS A 40 -1.63 6.57 10.66
C LYS A 40 -3.07 6.59 10.19
N GLN A 41 -3.78 5.47 10.30
CA GLN A 41 -5.23 5.44 10.04
C GLN A 41 -5.96 6.39 11.00
N LYS A 42 -5.65 6.38 12.29
CA LYS A 42 -6.32 7.25 13.28
C LYS A 42 -6.09 8.75 13.04
N ARG A 43 -4.98 9.10 12.39
CA ARG A 43 -4.66 10.47 11.99
C ARG A 43 -5.28 10.86 10.64
N TYR A 44 -6.01 9.96 9.99
CA TYR A 44 -6.57 10.15 8.65
C TYR A 44 -5.50 10.44 7.58
N ASP A 45 -4.27 9.96 7.83
CA ASP A 45 -3.16 10.06 6.88
C ASP A 45 -3.35 9.07 5.70
N LEU A 46 -4.06 7.98 5.97
CA LEU A 46 -4.34 6.90 5.03
C LEU A 46 -5.85 6.76 4.83
N ASN A 47 -6.28 6.82 3.57
CA ASN A 47 -7.67 6.61 3.16
C ASN A 47 -7.79 5.33 2.34
N GLY A 48 -9.02 4.81 2.32
CA GLY A 48 -9.39 3.73 1.42
C GLY A 48 -9.89 4.27 0.10
N PHE A 49 -10.18 3.37 -0.83
CA PHE A 49 -10.79 3.70 -2.12
C PHE A 49 -11.92 2.72 -2.42
N ILE A 50 -13.11 3.23 -2.76
CA ILE A 50 -14.31 2.43 -3.05
C ILE A 50 -14.95 2.89 -4.36
N GLY A 51 -15.16 1.95 -5.29
CA GLY A 51 -15.54 2.31 -6.65
C GLY A 51 -14.48 3.21 -7.29
N ASN A 52 -14.87 4.46 -7.58
CA ASN A 52 -14.01 5.47 -8.22
C ASN A 52 -13.69 6.66 -7.30
N GLY A 53 -13.87 6.51 -5.98
CA GLY A 53 -13.71 7.62 -5.03
C GLY A 53 -13.02 7.23 -3.73
N ASN A 54 -12.48 8.24 -3.05
CA ASN A 54 -11.93 8.09 -1.72
C ASN A 54 -13.00 7.62 -0.71
N ALA A 55 -12.56 6.75 0.19
CA ALA A 55 -13.37 6.20 1.27
C ALA A 55 -12.68 6.44 2.61
N THR A 56 -13.48 6.72 3.64
CA THR A 56 -13.00 6.82 5.01
C THR A 56 -12.94 5.43 5.61
N ILE A 57 -11.78 5.06 6.15
CA ILE A 57 -11.59 3.83 6.94
C ILE A 57 -12.05 4.11 8.37
N VAL A 58 -12.94 3.29 8.93
CA VAL A 58 -13.58 3.57 10.25
C VAL A 58 -13.33 2.49 11.30
N GLU A 59 -13.19 1.21 10.93
CA GLU A 59 -12.98 0.10 11.88
C GLU A 59 -11.70 -0.67 11.53
N PHE A 60 -10.54 -0.03 11.71
CA PHE A 60 -9.26 -0.59 11.27
C PHE A 60 -8.60 -1.48 12.33
N TYR A 61 -8.30 -2.71 11.94
CA TYR A 61 -7.59 -3.70 12.75
C TYR A 61 -6.43 -4.30 11.95
N SER A 62 -5.26 -4.42 12.57
CA SER A 62 -4.07 -4.93 11.90
C SER A 62 -3.16 -5.64 12.92
N GLN A 63 -2.98 -6.95 12.77
CA GLN A 63 -2.18 -7.75 13.68
C GLN A 63 -1.71 -9.04 13.00
N GLY A 64 -0.48 -9.47 13.31
CA GLY A 64 0.08 -10.69 12.73
C GLY A 64 0.12 -10.60 11.20
N CYS A 65 -0.52 -11.55 10.51
CA CYS A 65 -0.59 -11.55 9.05
C CYS A 65 -1.94 -11.12 8.48
N LEU A 66 -2.78 -10.51 9.31
CA LEU A 66 -4.11 -10.08 8.91
C LEU A 66 -4.31 -8.58 9.16
N THR A 67 -4.84 -7.90 8.16
CA THR A 67 -5.44 -6.58 8.30
C THR A 67 -6.91 -6.68 7.90
N LYS A 68 -7.79 -6.16 8.74
CA LYS A 68 -9.23 -6.11 8.49
C LYS A 68 -9.70 -4.69 8.71
N TYR A 69 -10.51 -4.19 7.80
CA TYR A 69 -11.11 -2.88 7.99
C TYR A 69 -12.43 -2.72 7.29
N LEU A 70 -13.23 -1.81 7.83
CA LEU A 70 -14.42 -1.29 7.18
C LEU A 70 -14.12 0.09 6.62
N GLN A 71 -14.48 0.30 5.37
CA GLN A 71 -14.45 1.62 4.73
C GLN A 71 -15.83 2.04 4.26
N ILE A 72 -16.12 3.32 4.39
CA ILE A 72 -17.37 3.95 3.95
C ILE A 72 -17.06 5.04 2.94
N GLY A 73 -17.90 5.15 1.93
CA GLY A 73 -17.77 6.19 0.91
C GLY A 73 -19.11 6.43 0.24
N ASN A 74 -19.07 7.13 -0.88
CA ASN A 74 -20.24 7.39 -1.69
C ASN A 74 -19.93 7.24 -3.17
N SER A 75 -20.97 7.05 -3.96
CA SER A 75 -20.90 7.01 -5.41
C SER A 75 -22.19 7.56 -6.01
N ILE A 76 -22.29 7.51 -7.35
CA ILE A 76 -23.44 7.94 -8.12
C ILE A 76 -23.94 6.73 -8.91
N SER A 77 -25.22 6.40 -8.76
CA SER A 77 -25.90 5.36 -9.54
C SER A 77 -26.04 5.73 -11.02
N TYR A 78 -26.36 4.77 -11.88
CA TYR A 78 -26.61 5.02 -13.31
C TYR A 78 -27.69 6.09 -13.57
N SER A 79 -28.67 6.22 -12.66
CA SER A 79 -29.74 7.22 -12.72
C SER A 79 -29.36 8.58 -12.11
N GLY A 80 -28.11 8.78 -11.69
CA GLY A 80 -27.62 10.04 -11.13
C GLY A 80 -27.88 10.24 -9.63
N HIS A 81 -28.46 9.26 -8.92
CA HIS A 81 -28.67 9.37 -7.48
C HIS A 81 -27.42 9.01 -6.69
N LYS A 82 -27.11 9.81 -5.66
CA LYS A 82 -26.05 9.50 -4.69
C LYS A 82 -26.40 8.24 -3.92
N ILE A 83 -25.44 7.33 -3.85
CA ILE A 83 -25.53 6.10 -3.06
C ILE A 83 -24.43 6.09 -2.01
N ASP A 84 -24.77 5.66 -0.81
CA ASP A 84 -23.77 5.37 0.22
C ASP A 84 -23.23 3.96 -0.01
N LEU A 85 -21.91 3.81 0.11
CA LEU A 85 -21.21 2.55 -0.03
C LEU A 85 -20.51 2.18 1.28
N ARG A 86 -20.51 0.90 1.60
CA ARG A 86 -19.72 0.28 2.67
C ARG A 86 -18.93 -0.85 2.05
N GLN A 87 -17.69 -1.03 2.45
CA GLN A 87 -16.91 -2.20 2.05
C GLN A 87 -16.17 -2.76 3.25
N GLU A 88 -16.31 -4.07 3.45
CA GLU A 88 -15.55 -4.83 4.41
C GLU A 88 -14.37 -5.45 3.68
N VAL A 89 -13.16 -5.20 4.17
CA VAL A 89 -11.90 -5.63 3.56
C VAL A 89 -11.14 -6.52 4.52
N VAL A 90 -10.57 -7.59 3.99
CA VAL A 90 -9.66 -8.51 4.66
C VAL A 90 -8.43 -8.70 3.78
N ILE A 91 -7.27 -8.31 4.28
CA ILE A 91 -5.97 -8.53 3.65
C ILE A 91 -5.24 -9.62 4.45
N ASP A 92 -4.96 -10.73 3.77
CA ASP A 92 -4.09 -11.80 4.29
C ASP A 92 -2.70 -11.62 3.70
N TRP A 93 -1.82 -10.98 4.46
CA TRP A 93 -0.47 -10.61 4.03
C TRP A 93 0.42 -11.81 3.70
N SER A 94 0.06 -13.01 4.15
CA SER A 94 0.76 -14.24 3.77
C SER A 94 0.52 -14.62 2.31
N LYS A 95 -0.60 -14.17 1.73
CA LYS A 95 -1.04 -14.48 0.35
C LYS A 95 -0.85 -13.33 -0.62
N VAL A 96 -0.65 -12.11 -0.12
CA VAL A 96 -0.39 -10.94 -0.96
C VAL A 96 0.94 -11.16 -1.72
N PRO A 97 0.94 -11.19 -3.06
CA PRO A 97 2.19 -11.21 -3.83
C PRO A 97 2.95 -9.92 -3.55
N GLY A 98 4.29 -9.96 -3.65
CA GLY A 98 5.16 -8.83 -3.29
C GLY A 98 4.60 -7.46 -3.74
N LEU A 99 4.73 -6.47 -2.86
CA LEU A 99 4.14 -5.14 -3.05
C LEU A 99 5.07 -4.22 -3.84
N GLU A 100 4.49 -3.21 -4.48
CA GLU A 100 5.28 -2.11 -5.02
C GLU A 100 5.91 -1.29 -3.88
N LYS A 101 7.13 -0.78 -4.10
CA LYS A 101 7.85 0.04 -3.12
C LYS A 101 7.38 1.50 -3.08
N GLY A 102 6.48 1.90 -3.99
CA GLY A 102 6.08 3.29 -4.18
C GLY A 102 4.57 3.44 -4.39
N TYR A 103 4.18 4.64 -4.81
CA TYR A 103 2.80 4.98 -5.13
C TYR A 103 2.72 5.54 -6.55
N ILE A 104 1.53 5.43 -7.13
CA ILE A 104 1.19 6.03 -8.42
C ILE A 104 0.52 7.38 -8.16
N ASN A 105 0.90 8.42 -8.91
CA ASN A 105 0.14 9.66 -8.93
C ASN A 105 -0.99 9.51 -9.94
N ASP A 106 -2.25 9.50 -9.48
CA ASP A 106 -3.39 9.55 -10.37
C ASP A 106 -3.48 10.93 -11.02
N SER A 107 -3.37 10.99 -12.34
CA SER A 107 -3.35 12.24 -13.09
C SER A 107 -4.70 12.97 -13.08
N THR A 108 -5.79 12.26 -12.78
CA THR A 108 -7.15 12.82 -12.80
C THR A 108 -7.49 13.49 -11.47
N SER A 109 -7.19 12.83 -10.34
CA SER A 109 -7.51 13.32 -8.99
C SER A 109 -6.34 13.97 -8.28
N GLY A 110 -5.11 13.82 -8.78
CA GLY A 110 -3.88 14.25 -8.11
C GLY A 110 -3.54 13.41 -6.87
N LEU A 111 -4.26 12.31 -6.63
CA LEU A 111 -4.07 11.47 -5.46
C LEU A 111 -2.87 10.55 -5.64
N ARG A 112 -2.21 10.26 -4.52
CA ARG A 112 -1.16 9.25 -4.43
C ARG A 112 -1.81 7.93 -4.05
N LEU A 113 -1.69 6.94 -4.91
CA LEU A 113 -2.37 5.65 -4.82
C LEU A 113 -1.39 4.51 -4.56
N PHE A 114 -1.75 3.62 -3.64
CA PHE A 114 -1.02 2.41 -3.33
C PHE A 114 -1.96 1.20 -3.41
N SER A 115 -1.69 0.26 -4.30
CA SER A 115 -2.54 -0.91 -4.51
C SER A 115 -2.03 -2.13 -3.76
N VAL A 116 -2.97 -2.95 -3.29
CA VAL A 116 -2.71 -4.25 -2.68
C VAL A 116 -3.54 -5.30 -3.40
N ASN A 117 -2.85 -6.21 -4.10
CA ASN A 117 -3.46 -7.34 -4.78
C ASN A 117 -3.70 -8.50 -3.79
N ASN A 118 -4.60 -9.41 -4.15
CA ASN A 118 -4.99 -10.58 -3.34
C ASN A 118 -5.59 -10.21 -1.96
N ALA A 119 -6.39 -9.14 -1.94
CA ALA A 119 -7.18 -8.69 -0.80
C ALA A 119 -8.66 -9.08 -1.01
N PHE A 120 -9.30 -9.64 0.00
CA PHE A 120 -10.71 -10.02 -0.10
C PHE A 120 -11.59 -8.87 0.35
N TYR A 121 -12.60 -8.50 -0.44
CA TYR A 121 -13.60 -7.55 0.00
C TYR A 121 -15.02 -7.93 -0.38
N THR A 122 -15.97 -7.43 0.41
CA THR A 122 -17.40 -7.38 0.10
C THR A 122 -17.87 -5.94 0.18
N GLN A 123 -18.40 -5.42 -0.93
CA GLN A 123 -18.99 -4.09 -1.05
C GLN A 123 -20.50 -4.18 -0.94
N TYR A 124 -21.07 -3.24 -0.20
CA TYR A 124 -22.48 -3.11 0.09
C TYR A 124 -22.99 -1.74 -0.36
N VAL A 125 -24.26 -1.67 -0.76
CA VAL A 125 -24.99 -0.42 -1.04
C VAL A 125 -26.05 -0.20 0.03
N ARG A 126 -26.21 1.05 0.47
CA ARG A 126 -27.25 1.41 1.44
C ARG A 126 -28.60 1.47 0.74
N LEU A 127 -29.52 0.64 1.19
CA LEU A 127 -30.93 0.67 0.83
C LEU A 127 -31.74 1.39 1.91
N VAL A 128 -33.05 1.56 1.66
CA VAL A 128 -33.99 2.17 2.62
C VAL A 128 -33.93 1.48 3.99
N ARG A 129 -33.64 0.17 4.03
CA ARG A 129 -33.55 -0.64 5.25
C ARG A 129 -32.26 -1.44 5.34
N GLY A 130 -31.12 -0.74 5.43
CA GLY A 130 -29.84 -1.34 5.76
C GLY A 130 -28.90 -1.49 4.57
N TRP A 131 -27.92 -2.38 4.72
CA TRP A 131 -26.87 -2.62 3.73
C TRP A 131 -27.14 -3.93 3.00
N ASP A 132 -27.04 -3.91 1.67
CA ASP A 132 -27.17 -5.11 0.83
C ASP A 132 -25.88 -5.34 0.04
N ALA A 133 -25.42 -6.60 -0.04
CA ALA A 133 -24.16 -6.95 -0.67
C ALA A 133 -24.28 -6.88 -2.20
N GLN A 134 -23.36 -6.18 -2.86
CA GLN A 134 -23.43 -5.91 -4.30
C GLN A 134 -22.24 -6.47 -5.08
N LYS A 135 -21.04 -6.50 -4.49
CA LYS A 135 -19.82 -6.90 -5.21
C LYS A 135 -18.80 -7.51 -4.26
N ASN A 136 -18.15 -8.58 -4.70
CA ASN A 136 -16.92 -9.08 -4.09
C ASN A 136 -15.73 -8.79 -5.02
N GLY A 137 -14.53 -8.68 -4.48
CA GLY A 137 -13.31 -8.59 -5.29
C GLY A 137 -12.04 -8.92 -4.52
N ASP A 138 -10.93 -8.81 -5.22
CA ASP A 138 -9.63 -9.43 -4.92
C ASP A 138 -8.46 -8.41 -4.82
N PHE A 139 -8.72 -7.11 -4.95
CA PHE A 139 -7.72 -6.06 -4.78
C PHE A 139 -8.30 -4.84 -4.07
N VAL A 140 -7.46 -4.07 -3.40
CA VAL A 140 -7.83 -2.79 -2.81
C VAL A 140 -6.81 -1.71 -3.15
N ILE A 141 -7.25 -0.46 -3.11
CA ILE A 141 -6.41 0.71 -3.32
C ILE A 141 -6.53 1.59 -2.08
N PHE A 142 -5.39 2.00 -1.56
CA PHE A 142 -5.28 3.06 -0.58
C PHE A 142 -4.92 4.37 -1.28
N SER A 143 -5.39 5.47 -0.73
CA SER A 143 -4.95 6.81 -1.11
C SER A 143 -4.40 7.55 0.10
N PHE A 144 -3.42 8.41 -0.13
CA PHE A 144 -2.84 9.25 0.91
C PHE A 144 -3.50 10.63 0.90
N ASN A 145 -3.64 11.24 2.08
CA ASN A 145 -4.04 12.64 2.16
C ASN A 145 -3.09 13.52 1.32
N SER A 146 -3.63 14.52 0.61
CA SER A 146 -2.86 15.40 -0.28
C SER A 146 -1.73 16.13 0.45
N ASP A 147 -1.93 16.44 1.73
CA ASP A 147 -1.03 17.31 2.49
C ASP A 147 0.16 16.57 3.10
N LEU A 148 0.19 15.24 3.00
CA LEU A 148 1.31 14.45 3.50
C LEU A 148 2.57 14.68 2.67
N ASP A 149 3.72 14.70 3.32
CA ASP A 149 4.99 14.73 2.62
C ASP A 149 5.34 13.33 2.05
N ASN A 150 6.16 13.28 1.00
CA ASN A 150 6.53 12.03 0.34
C ASN A 150 7.24 11.04 1.28
N LYS A 151 8.01 11.53 2.26
CA LYS A 151 8.72 10.65 3.20
C LYS A 151 7.72 9.94 4.12
N SER A 152 6.68 10.62 4.58
CA SER A 152 5.58 10.02 5.34
C SER A 152 4.80 8.98 4.53
N VAL A 153 4.53 9.27 3.26
CA VAL A 153 3.87 8.31 2.35
C VAL A 153 4.73 7.05 2.16
N LEU A 154 5.99 7.21 1.76
CA LEU A 154 6.90 6.09 1.53
C LEU A 154 7.14 5.27 2.80
N LYS A 155 7.18 5.90 3.98
CA LYS A 155 7.29 5.17 5.25
C LYS A 155 6.07 4.30 5.55
N THR A 156 4.88 4.75 5.15
CA THR A 156 3.65 3.94 5.29
C THR A 156 3.68 2.75 4.34
N ILE A 157 4.17 2.95 3.11
CA ILE A 157 4.34 1.86 2.13
C ILE A 157 5.42 0.87 2.58
N ASP A 158 6.53 1.34 3.18
CA ASP A 158 7.57 0.49 3.78
C ASP A 158 7.00 -0.36 4.92
N ALA A 159 6.11 0.19 5.76
CA ALA A 159 5.46 -0.58 6.82
C ALA A 159 4.60 -1.74 6.26
N PHE A 160 3.81 -1.48 5.22
CA PHE A 160 3.03 -2.54 4.54
C PHE A 160 3.92 -3.58 3.88
N ASN A 161 4.97 -3.15 3.18
CA ASN A 161 5.98 -4.03 2.59
C ASN A 161 6.67 -4.89 3.66
N PHE A 162 7.02 -4.31 4.79
CA PHE A 162 7.63 -5.03 5.90
C PHE A 162 6.70 -6.13 6.42
N ILE A 163 5.43 -5.81 6.72
CA ILE A 163 4.42 -6.78 7.16
C ILE A 163 4.29 -7.93 6.16
N GLN A 164 4.10 -7.59 4.87
CA GLN A 164 3.97 -8.58 3.80
C GLN A 164 5.21 -9.49 3.69
N SER A 165 6.41 -8.91 3.74
CA SER A 165 7.66 -9.67 3.63
C SER A 165 7.88 -10.62 4.80
N GLN A 166 7.47 -10.23 6.01
CA GLN A 166 7.56 -11.09 7.20
C GLN A 166 6.53 -12.22 7.18
N CYS A 167 5.33 -11.95 6.66
CA CYS A 167 4.25 -12.92 6.58
C CYS A 167 4.44 -13.95 5.47
N SER A 168 4.90 -13.52 4.29
CA SER A 168 5.19 -14.42 3.17
C SER A 168 6.32 -15.40 3.48
N LYS A 169 7.32 -15.02 4.29
CA LYS A 169 8.39 -15.93 4.76
C LYS A 169 7.91 -17.03 5.71
N LYS A 170 6.73 -16.86 6.33
CA LYS A 170 6.16 -17.80 7.31
C LYS A 170 5.08 -18.71 6.71
N ALA A 171 4.71 -18.48 5.45
CA ALA A 171 3.62 -19.14 4.74
C ALA A 171 4.02 -20.51 4.16
#